data_AF-A0A1I8P270-F1
#
_entry.id   AF-A0A1I8P270-F1
#
_cell.length_a   1.000
_cell.length_b   1.000
_cell.length_c   1.000
_cell.angle_alpha   90.00
_cell.angle_beta   90.00
_cell.angle_gamma   90.00
#
_symmetry.space_group_name_H-M   'P 1'
#
loop_
_entity.id
_entity.type
_entity.pdbx_description
1 polymer ?
#
loop_
_entity_poly.entity_id
_entity_poly.type
_entity_poly.pdbx_seq_one_letter_code
_entity_poly.pdbx_strand_id
1 'polypeptide(L)'
;IPIRLGAPAHLVNGDHISQKFFAAVENGERHKAILQSTLQNFVENLQRNLSTSNIRNTAANEIEEDSEKIKVRRLYDLADYFEYSSEMANSFAMAAENFFEVTKKESIALLQKLRQIPSAQRYLPTDVKMHLTDYFAEMEYFHVMFSEIVDESLEYFGNTLRSIQSVFIHFADIQRDLLREWNLRLEGWCFSAYVDFLQLWSTEIFKCASTKELNIAYDVYATTETTAKHIMRQLEFRIQRLYNCFIFGGYQIKCKFLRDPDVDFEPLFAKLDELQQYLDIKIKMGRISLYRSHRNADELVSTKVQEQCIPLDFPQKHMMESLNQCYVPN
;
A
#
# COMPACT_ATOMS: atom_id res chain seq x y z
N ILE A 1 -11.38 -29.15 51.25
CA ILE A 1 -10.85 -30.12 50.25
C ILE A 1 -10.36 -29.31 49.07
N PRO A 2 -9.05 -29.30 48.74
CA PRO A 2 -8.57 -28.60 47.56
C PRO A 2 -9.07 -29.37 46.33
N ILE A 3 -9.98 -28.77 45.58
CA ILE A 3 -10.50 -29.37 44.34
C ILE A 3 -9.39 -29.24 43.30
N ARG A 4 -8.69 -30.36 43.06
CA ARG A 4 -7.87 -30.52 41.87
C ARG A 4 -8.82 -30.44 40.68
N LEU A 5 -8.76 -29.35 39.92
CA LEU A 5 -9.28 -29.28 38.57
C LEU A 5 -8.50 -30.30 37.74
N GLY A 6 -9.01 -31.54 37.70
CA GLY A 6 -8.61 -32.57 36.76
C GLY A 6 -9.19 -32.26 35.39
N ALA A 7 -8.65 -31.25 34.73
CA ALA A 7 -8.60 -31.21 33.27
C ALA A 7 -7.11 -31.18 32.94
N PRO A 8 -6.63 -32.06 32.04
CA PRO A 8 -5.21 -32.16 31.81
C PRO A 8 -4.68 -30.81 31.34
N ALA A 9 -3.55 -30.41 31.90
CA ALA A 9 -2.68 -29.37 31.36
C ALA A 9 -2.07 -29.82 30.02
N HIS A 10 -2.91 -30.31 29.10
CA HIS A 10 -2.53 -30.59 27.72
C HIS A 10 -2.55 -29.26 26.98
N LEU A 11 -1.34 -28.71 26.81
CA LEU A 11 -0.98 -27.72 25.81
C LEU A 11 -2.06 -26.65 25.57
N VAL A 12 -2.19 -25.70 26.49
CA VAL A 12 -2.36 -24.33 26.02
C VAL A 12 -1.00 -23.99 25.40
N ASN A 13 -0.77 -24.43 24.15
CA ASN A 13 0.27 -23.83 23.32
C ASN A 13 0.00 -22.35 23.43
N GLY A 14 0.94 -21.60 24.03
CA GLY A 14 0.80 -20.18 24.26
C GLY A 14 0.15 -19.56 23.04
N ASP A 15 -1.02 -18.95 23.23
CA ASP A 15 -1.73 -18.31 22.15
C ASP A 15 -0.81 -17.25 21.60
N HIS A 16 -0.21 -17.56 20.47
CA HIS A 16 0.68 -16.69 19.74
C HIS A 16 -0.04 -16.27 18.47
N ILE A 17 0.08 -14.99 18.14
CA ILE A 17 -0.25 -14.51 16.80
C ILE A 17 0.41 -15.43 15.78
N SER A 18 -0.31 -15.84 14.75
CA SER A 18 0.22 -16.85 13.84
C SER A 18 1.48 -16.36 13.13
N GLN A 19 2.38 -17.28 12.78
CA GLN A 19 3.53 -16.96 11.94
C GLN A 19 3.11 -16.38 10.58
N LYS A 20 1.87 -16.66 10.11
CA LYS A 20 1.35 -16.09 8.86
C LYS A 20 1.19 -14.58 8.95
N PHE A 21 0.81 -14.04 10.11
CA PHE A 21 0.76 -12.60 10.33
C PHE A 21 2.13 -11.95 10.13
N PHE A 22 3.15 -12.46 10.83
CA PHE A 22 4.50 -11.91 10.74
C PHE A 22 5.11 -12.10 9.36
N ALA A 23 4.84 -13.22 8.68
CA ALA A 23 5.25 -13.43 7.30
C ALA A 23 4.55 -12.46 6.33
N ALA A 24 3.26 -12.17 6.54
CA ALA A 24 2.52 -11.21 5.71
C ALA A 24 3.06 -9.79 5.87
N VAL A 25 3.38 -9.39 7.11
CA VAL A 25 4.09 -8.14 7.43
C VAL A 25 5.42 -8.05 6.68
N GLU A 26 6.29 -9.05 6.84
CA GLU A 26 7.63 -9.05 6.24
C GLU A 26 7.54 -8.99 4.71
N ASN A 27 6.59 -9.73 4.14
CA ASN A 27 6.33 -9.71 2.71
C ASN A 27 5.84 -8.34 2.22
N GLY A 28 4.97 -7.66 2.98
CA GLY A 28 4.51 -6.31 2.67
C GLY A 28 5.64 -5.28 2.70
N GLU A 29 6.46 -5.28 3.77
CA GLU A 29 7.65 -4.42 3.89
C GLU A 29 8.65 -4.64 2.76
N ARG A 30 8.88 -5.88 2.36
CA ARG A 30 9.76 -6.22 1.23
C ARG A 30 9.28 -5.58 -0.07
N HIS A 31 7.99 -5.73 -0.40
CA HIS A 31 7.44 -5.16 -1.64
C HIS A 31 7.34 -3.63 -1.60
N LYS A 32 7.07 -3.06 -0.42
CA LYS A 32 7.16 -1.61 -0.19
C LYS A 32 8.55 -1.10 -0.53
N ALA A 33 9.60 -1.72 0.02
CA ALA A 33 10.98 -1.33 -0.21
C ALA A 33 11.40 -1.49 -1.68
N ILE A 34 10.96 -2.56 -2.35
CA ILE A 34 11.17 -2.76 -3.79
C ILE A 34 10.55 -1.61 -4.59
N LEU A 35 9.27 -1.30 -4.36
CA LEU A 35 8.61 -0.22 -5.09
C LEU A 35 9.26 1.14 -4.81
N GLN A 36 9.59 1.43 -3.55
CA GLN A 36 10.28 2.66 -3.17
C GLN A 36 11.63 2.81 -3.89
N SER A 37 12.42 1.75 -3.93
CA SER A 37 13.70 1.72 -4.66
C SER A 37 13.48 1.90 -6.16
N THR A 38 12.52 1.18 -6.75
CA THR A 38 12.19 1.29 -8.17
C THR A 38 11.83 2.73 -8.54
N LEU A 39 10.99 3.40 -7.75
CA LEU A 39 10.52 4.75 -8.07
C LEU A 39 11.52 5.85 -7.69
N GLN A 40 12.33 5.66 -6.65
CA GLN A 40 13.41 6.58 -6.33
C GLN A 40 14.45 6.62 -7.46
N ASN A 41 14.75 5.46 -8.04
CA ASN A 41 15.63 5.34 -9.19
C ASN A 41 14.99 5.85 -10.50
N PHE A 42 13.71 6.23 -10.51
CA PHE A 42 13.00 6.64 -11.73
C PHE A 42 13.57 7.91 -12.35
N VAL A 43 13.76 8.95 -11.54
CA VAL A 43 14.33 10.21 -12.05
C VAL A 43 15.79 10.02 -12.46
N GLU A 44 16.54 9.22 -11.70
CA GLU A 44 17.95 8.91 -12.03
C GLU A 44 18.08 8.07 -13.30
N ASN A 45 17.21 7.06 -13.48
CA ASN A 45 17.17 6.21 -14.66
C ASN A 45 16.67 6.98 -15.89
N LEU A 46 15.66 7.84 -15.74
CA LEU A 46 15.24 8.77 -16.81
C LEU A 46 16.40 9.65 -17.26
N GLN A 47 17.11 10.26 -16.31
CA GLN A 47 18.26 11.12 -16.62
C GLN A 47 19.41 10.33 -17.25
N ARG A 48 19.69 9.10 -16.79
CA ARG A 48 20.76 8.26 -17.36
C ARG A 48 20.42 7.70 -18.75
N ASN A 49 19.17 7.28 -18.97
CA ASN A 49 18.76 6.63 -20.21
C ASN A 49 18.44 7.63 -21.33
N LEU A 50 17.95 8.83 -20.97
CA LEU A 50 17.57 9.88 -21.92
C LEU A 50 18.60 11.03 -22.02
N SER A 51 19.65 11.07 -21.19
CA SER A 51 20.73 12.05 -21.38
C SER A 51 21.46 11.82 -22.71
N THR A 52 21.32 12.79 -23.60
CA THR A 52 22.00 12.91 -24.89
C THR A 52 23.51 13.20 -24.75
N SER A 53 24.02 13.46 -23.54
CA SER A 53 25.42 13.84 -23.31
C SER A 53 26.43 12.74 -23.65
N ASN A 54 26.02 11.46 -23.65
CA ASN A 54 26.89 10.34 -24.04
C ASN A 54 27.00 10.14 -25.56
N ILE A 55 26.17 10.81 -26.36
CA ILE A 55 26.19 10.69 -27.84
C ILE A 55 27.14 11.72 -28.44
N ARG A 56 27.48 12.79 -27.71
CA ARG A 56 28.35 13.86 -28.21
C ARG A 56 29.85 13.53 -28.18
N ASN A 57 30.26 12.48 -27.45
CA ASN A 57 31.68 12.08 -27.34
C ASN A 57 32.08 10.86 -28.17
N THR A 58 31.14 10.15 -28.81
CA THR A 58 31.42 9.00 -29.70
C THR A 58 31.24 9.32 -31.19
N ALA A 59 30.91 10.57 -31.53
CA ALA A 59 30.82 11.04 -32.91
C ALA A 59 32.21 11.39 -33.49
N ALA A 60 33.12 10.42 -33.46
CA ALA A 60 34.30 10.41 -34.31
C ALA A 60 34.38 9.03 -34.98
N ASN A 61 33.53 8.87 -36.00
CA ASN A 61 33.67 7.95 -37.14
C ASN A 61 33.68 6.44 -36.79
N GLU A 62 32.59 5.72 -37.15
CA GLU A 62 32.59 4.33 -37.69
C GLU A 62 31.33 3.46 -37.41
N ILE A 63 30.28 3.94 -36.72
CA ILE A 63 29.15 3.05 -36.30
C ILE A 63 27.77 3.73 -36.51
N GLU A 64 27.26 3.82 -37.74
CA GLU A 64 25.93 4.43 -38.00
C GLU A 64 24.76 3.43 -37.92
N GLU A 65 24.90 2.20 -38.42
CA GLU A 65 23.78 1.24 -38.48
C GLU A 65 23.46 0.57 -37.12
N ASP A 66 24.48 0.37 -36.28
CA ASP A 66 24.31 -0.08 -34.88
C ASP A 66 23.77 1.04 -33.97
N SER A 67 23.96 2.31 -34.36
CA SER A 67 23.50 3.48 -33.59
C SER A 67 21.98 3.61 -33.60
N GLU A 68 21.29 3.36 -34.72
CA GLU A 68 19.83 3.44 -34.79
C GLU A 68 19.14 2.35 -33.98
N LYS A 69 19.60 1.10 -34.07
CA LYS A 69 19.07 -0.01 -33.25
C LYS A 69 19.24 0.28 -31.77
N ILE A 70 20.39 0.85 -31.36
CA ILE A 70 20.64 1.25 -29.98
C ILE A 70 19.69 2.39 -29.56
N LYS A 71 19.44 3.38 -30.42
CA LYS A 71 18.51 4.49 -30.17
C LYS A 71 17.08 3.99 -29.96
N VAL A 72 16.59 3.13 -30.86
CA VAL A 72 15.25 2.52 -30.76
C VAL A 72 15.13 1.68 -29.49
N ARG A 73 16.16 0.87 -29.19
CA ARG A 73 16.21 0.06 -27.98
C ARG A 73 16.04 0.90 -26.71
N ARG A 74 16.70 2.05 -26.61
CA ARG A 74 16.56 2.95 -25.45
C ARG A 74 15.15 3.49 -25.27
N LEU A 75 14.41 3.71 -26.37
CA LEU A 75 13.02 4.14 -26.30
C LEU A 75 12.11 3.01 -25.81
N TYR A 76 12.37 1.76 -26.23
CA TYR A 76 11.70 0.59 -25.67
C TYR A 76 12.06 0.36 -24.20
N ASP A 77 13.32 0.54 -23.80
CA ASP A 77 13.76 0.41 -22.40
C ASP A 77 12.99 1.36 -21.46
N LEU A 78 12.58 2.55 -21.95
CA LEU A 78 11.74 3.48 -21.20
C LEU A 78 10.33 2.92 -21.00
N ALA A 79 9.69 2.41 -22.05
CA ALA A 79 8.36 1.82 -21.95
C ALA A 79 8.37 0.58 -21.03
N ASP A 80 9.38 -0.29 -21.18
CA ASP A 80 9.59 -1.47 -20.35
C ASP A 80 9.79 -1.07 -18.88
N TYR A 81 10.45 0.06 -18.61
CA TYR A 81 10.63 0.54 -17.25
C TYR A 81 9.33 1.04 -16.61
N PHE A 82 8.44 1.68 -17.37
CA PHE A 82 7.09 2.05 -16.88
C PHE A 82 6.24 0.81 -16.62
N GLU A 83 6.27 -0.18 -17.51
CA GLU A 83 5.59 -1.46 -17.30
C GLU A 83 6.13 -2.16 -16.04
N TYR A 84 7.45 -2.29 -15.90
CA TYR A 84 8.09 -2.85 -14.70
C TYR A 84 7.69 -2.10 -13.42
N SER A 85 7.67 -0.77 -13.45
CA SER A 85 7.23 0.05 -12.32
C SER A 85 5.76 -0.22 -11.95
N SER A 86 4.91 -0.47 -12.95
CA SER A 86 3.52 -0.85 -12.74
C SER A 86 3.38 -2.23 -12.09
N GLU A 87 4.21 -3.20 -12.50
CA GLU A 87 4.23 -4.54 -11.91
C GLU A 87 4.66 -4.50 -10.44
N MET A 88 5.63 -3.65 -10.11
CA MET A 88 6.07 -3.45 -8.73
C MET A 88 4.96 -2.80 -7.88
N ALA A 89 4.20 -1.84 -8.45
CA ALA A 89 3.06 -1.24 -7.78
C ALA A 89 1.96 -2.29 -7.50
N ASN A 90 1.62 -3.12 -8.49
CA ASN A 90 0.68 -4.23 -8.33
C ASN A 90 1.15 -5.26 -7.31
N SER A 91 2.43 -5.64 -7.34
CA SER A 91 3.02 -6.59 -6.39
C SER A 91 2.93 -6.10 -4.95
N PHE A 92 3.16 -4.80 -4.72
CA PHE A 92 2.96 -4.20 -3.40
C PHE A 92 1.47 -4.14 -3.01
N ALA A 93 0.58 -3.81 -3.94
CA ALA A 93 -0.86 -3.81 -3.70
C ALA A 93 -1.35 -5.18 -3.23
N MET A 94 -0.97 -6.25 -3.93
CA MET A 94 -1.31 -7.63 -3.56
C MET A 94 -0.71 -8.04 -2.21
N ALA A 95 0.55 -7.68 -1.94
CA ALA A 95 1.20 -7.99 -0.67
C ALA A 95 0.51 -7.30 0.51
N ALA A 96 0.13 -6.03 0.35
CA ALA A 96 -0.59 -5.27 1.35
C ALA A 96 -2.00 -5.80 1.57
N GLU A 97 -2.74 -6.11 0.49
CA GLU A 97 -4.07 -6.73 0.57
C GLU A 97 -4.02 -8.01 1.39
N ASN A 98 -3.04 -8.87 1.12
CA ASN A 98 -2.82 -10.07 1.92
C ASN A 98 -2.49 -9.75 3.39
N PHE A 99 -1.68 -8.73 3.67
CA PHE A 99 -1.40 -8.29 5.04
C PHE A 99 -2.66 -7.84 5.78
N PHE A 100 -3.48 -6.99 5.19
CA PHE A 100 -4.73 -6.50 5.80
C PHE A 100 -5.74 -7.63 6.02
N GLU A 101 -5.88 -8.53 5.04
CA GLU A 101 -6.75 -9.71 5.15
C GLU A 101 -6.29 -10.68 6.24
N VAL A 102 -4.98 -10.95 6.33
CA VAL A 102 -4.43 -11.79 7.40
C VAL A 102 -4.63 -11.12 8.76
N THR A 103 -4.42 -9.81 8.85
CA THR A 103 -4.65 -9.04 10.09
C THR A 103 -6.09 -9.20 10.58
N LYS A 104 -7.08 -9.07 9.70
CA LYS A 104 -8.50 -9.29 10.03
C LYS A 104 -8.77 -10.74 10.44
N LYS A 105 -8.22 -11.71 9.71
CA LYS A 105 -8.42 -13.14 10.02
C LYS A 105 -7.82 -13.51 11.37
N GLU A 106 -6.66 -12.98 11.73
CA GLU A 106 -6.03 -13.18 13.03
C GLU A 106 -6.84 -12.52 14.15
N SER A 107 -7.32 -11.29 13.93
CA SER A 107 -8.25 -10.59 14.82
C SER A 107 -9.47 -11.47 15.15
N ILE A 108 -10.10 -12.03 14.12
CA ILE A 108 -11.28 -12.91 14.24
C ILE A 108 -10.90 -14.24 14.90
N ALA A 109 -9.76 -14.83 14.57
CA ALA A 109 -9.31 -16.09 15.16
C ALA A 109 -9.07 -15.95 16.67
N LEU A 110 -8.49 -14.83 17.10
CA LEU A 110 -8.33 -14.49 18.51
C LEU A 110 -9.70 -14.40 19.20
N LEU A 111 -10.67 -13.71 18.58
CA LEU A 111 -12.04 -13.62 19.10
C LEU A 111 -12.73 -15.00 19.19
N GLN A 112 -12.57 -15.86 18.17
CA GLN A 112 -13.16 -17.20 18.17
C GLN A 112 -12.60 -18.10 19.26
N LYS A 113 -11.28 -18.03 19.53
CA LYS A 113 -10.65 -18.78 20.62
C LYS A 113 -11.21 -18.37 21.98
N LEU A 114 -11.42 -17.07 22.18
CA LEU A 114 -12.02 -16.54 23.41
C LEU A 114 -13.44 -17.05 23.65
N ARG A 115 -14.24 -17.17 22.58
CA ARG A 115 -15.58 -17.78 22.64
C ARG A 115 -15.58 -19.28 23.01
N GLN A 116 -14.41 -19.92 23.16
CA GLN A 116 -14.28 -21.32 23.64
C GLN A 116 -14.04 -21.43 25.17
N ILE A 117 -13.69 -20.31 25.82
CA ILE A 117 -13.63 -20.17 27.30
C ILE A 117 -14.95 -20.55 28.03
N PRO A 118 -16.16 -20.43 27.44
CA PRO A 118 -17.44 -20.85 28.04
C PRO A 118 -17.50 -22.30 28.53
N SER A 119 -16.69 -23.21 27.98
CA SER A 119 -16.61 -24.59 28.47
C SER A 119 -16.17 -24.72 29.94
N ALA A 120 -15.44 -23.72 30.47
CA ALA A 120 -15.04 -23.63 31.88
C ALA A 120 -15.99 -22.80 32.76
N GLN A 121 -16.92 -22.03 32.17
CA GLN A 121 -17.78 -21.09 32.89
C GLN A 121 -18.77 -21.76 33.84
N ARG A 122 -19.08 -23.05 33.66
CA ARG A 122 -20.12 -23.75 34.43
C ARG A 122 -19.90 -23.68 35.96
N TYR A 123 -18.64 -23.62 36.38
CA TYR A 123 -18.23 -23.58 37.79
C TYR A 123 -17.87 -22.17 38.32
N LEU A 124 -17.99 -21.13 37.49
CA LEU A 124 -17.67 -19.76 37.91
C LEU A 124 -18.82 -19.15 38.76
N PRO A 125 -18.49 -18.31 39.77
CA PRO A 125 -19.46 -17.49 40.47
C PRO A 125 -20.25 -16.58 39.50
N THR A 126 -21.50 -16.29 39.83
CA THR A 126 -22.40 -15.47 38.98
C THR A 126 -21.81 -14.10 38.66
N ASP A 127 -21.24 -13.40 39.64
CA ASP A 127 -20.65 -12.07 39.43
C ASP A 127 -19.48 -12.12 38.43
N VAL A 128 -18.65 -13.17 38.52
CA VAL A 128 -17.52 -13.36 37.58
C VAL A 128 -18.04 -13.67 36.18
N LYS A 129 -19.17 -14.36 36.04
CA LYS A 129 -19.81 -14.61 34.74
C LYS A 129 -20.31 -13.32 34.11
N MET A 130 -20.97 -12.44 34.87
CA MET A 130 -21.45 -11.16 34.34
C MET A 130 -20.29 -10.28 33.86
N HIS A 131 -19.27 -10.10 34.70
CA HIS A 131 -18.06 -9.35 34.32
C HIS A 131 -17.35 -9.90 33.08
N LEU A 132 -17.35 -11.21 32.91
CA LEU A 132 -16.78 -11.85 31.74
C LEU A 132 -17.62 -11.59 30.48
N THR A 133 -18.94 -11.55 30.60
CA THR A 133 -19.84 -11.17 29.50
C THR A 133 -19.59 -9.75 29.05
N ASP A 134 -19.49 -8.80 29.99
CA ASP A 134 -19.21 -7.39 29.68
C ASP A 134 -17.84 -7.22 29.01
N TYR A 135 -16.82 -7.91 29.54
CA TYR A 135 -15.47 -7.91 28.97
C TYR A 135 -15.43 -8.48 27.54
N PHE A 136 -16.21 -9.53 27.25
CA PHE A 136 -16.31 -10.06 25.89
C PHE A 136 -17.06 -9.11 24.95
N ALA A 137 -18.09 -8.42 25.43
CA ALA A 137 -18.80 -7.43 24.62
C ALA A 137 -17.88 -6.27 24.18
N GLU A 138 -17.09 -5.72 25.11
CA GLU A 138 -16.10 -4.67 24.79
C GLU A 138 -15.03 -5.15 23.80
N MET A 139 -14.55 -6.37 24.00
CA MET A 139 -13.57 -6.96 23.08
C MET A 139 -14.14 -7.17 21.68
N GLU A 140 -15.38 -7.67 21.58
CA GLU A 140 -16.09 -7.84 20.31
C GLU A 140 -16.28 -6.50 19.59
N TYR A 141 -16.70 -5.47 20.32
CA TYR A 141 -16.82 -4.11 19.81
C TYR A 141 -15.48 -3.58 19.27
N PHE A 142 -14.39 -3.76 20.02
CA PHE A 142 -13.04 -3.40 19.58
C PHE A 142 -12.65 -4.10 18.28
N HIS A 143 -12.88 -5.41 18.17
CA HIS A 143 -12.52 -6.19 16.97
C HIS A 143 -13.29 -5.74 15.72
N VAL A 144 -14.56 -5.36 15.87
CA VAL A 144 -15.38 -4.79 14.78
C VAL A 144 -14.78 -3.47 14.31
N MET A 145 -14.57 -2.52 15.23
CA MET A 145 -14.02 -1.21 14.91
C MET A 145 -12.62 -1.32 14.29
N PHE A 146 -11.76 -2.19 14.82
CA PHE A 146 -10.44 -2.44 14.24
C PHE A 146 -10.51 -3.00 12.81
N SER A 147 -11.45 -3.90 12.52
CA SER A 147 -11.64 -4.42 11.17
C SER A 147 -12.08 -3.34 10.18
N GLU A 148 -13.02 -2.48 10.59
CA GLU A 148 -13.52 -1.38 9.74
C GLU A 148 -12.41 -0.39 9.36
N ILE A 149 -11.56 -0.04 10.32
CA ILE A 149 -10.43 0.88 10.10
C ILE A 149 -9.36 0.27 9.20
N VAL A 150 -9.12 -1.03 9.35
CA VAL A 150 -8.25 -1.80 8.45
C VAL A 150 -8.82 -1.83 7.02
N ASP A 151 -10.13 -1.99 6.87
CA ASP A 151 -10.78 -1.98 5.55
C ASP A 151 -10.72 -0.60 4.87
N GLU A 152 -10.93 0.49 5.61
CA GLU A 152 -10.75 1.85 5.09
C GLU A 152 -9.31 2.10 4.62
N SER A 153 -8.33 1.63 5.41
CA SER A 153 -6.91 1.72 5.07
C SER A 153 -6.58 0.95 3.79
N LEU A 154 -7.10 -0.28 3.66
CA LEU A 154 -6.94 -1.12 2.48
C LEU A 154 -7.57 -0.47 1.25
N GLU A 155 -8.78 0.06 1.36
CA GLU A 155 -9.47 0.69 0.24
C GLU A 155 -8.67 1.88 -0.30
N TYR A 156 -8.26 2.80 0.58
CA TYR A 156 -7.48 3.98 0.17
C TYR A 156 -6.15 3.58 -0.47
N PHE A 157 -5.41 2.70 0.19
CA PHE A 157 -4.10 2.24 -0.26
C PHE A 157 -4.19 1.49 -1.59
N GLY A 158 -5.12 0.53 -1.68
CA GLY A 158 -5.33 -0.29 -2.86
C GLY A 158 -5.77 0.52 -4.07
N ASN A 159 -6.69 1.49 -3.88
CA ASN A 159 -7.12 2.38 -4.96
C ASN A 159 -5.98 3.28 -5.46
N THR A 160 -5.13 3.78 -4.55
CA THR A 160 -3.97 4.59 -4.91
C THR A 160 -2.98 3.81 -5.78
N LEU A 161 -2.59 2.59 -5.37
CA LEU A 161 -1.64 1.79 -6.13
C LEU A 161 -2.21 1.30 -7.47
N ARG A 162 -3.50 0.96 -7.53
CA ARG A 162 -4.17 0.60 -8.80
C ARG A 162 -4.22 1.79 -9.77
N SER A 163 -4.44 3.00 -9.26
CA SER A 163 -4.39 4.22 -10.07
C SER A 163 -3.00 4.42 -10.68
N ILE A 164 -1.94 4.33 -9.85
CA ILE A 164 -0.55 4.44 -10.31
C ILE A 164 -0.22 3.37 -11.36
N GLN A 165 -0.59 2.12 -11.09
CA GLN A 165 -0.40 1.00 -12.01
C GLN A 165 -1.08 1.30 -13.36
N SER A 166 -2.35 1.73 -13.33
CA SER A 166 -3.12 2.03 -14.54
C SER A 166 -2.47 3.13 -15.36
N VAL A 167 -2.00 4.21 -14.73
CA VAL A 167 -1.30 5.30 -15.43
C VAL A 167 0.00 4.80 -16.05
N PHE A 168 0.79 4.01 -15.33
CA PHE A 168 2.08 3.53 -15.85
C PHE A 168 1.93 2.53 -16.99
N ILE A 169 0.99 1.58 -16.90
CA ILE A 169 0.67 0.67 -18.00
C ILE A 169 0.18 1.46 -19.21
N HIS A 170 -0.78 2.36 -19.01
CA HIS A 170 -1.34 3.12 -20.12
C HIS A 170 -0.27 3.96 -20.83
N PHE A 171 0.64 4.57 -20.08
CA PHE A 171 1.76 5.30 -20.68
C PHE A 171 2.73 4.38 -21.44
N ALA A 172 3.07 3.21 -20.88
CA ALA A 172 3.93 2.23 -21.53
C ALA A 172 3.33 1.72 -22.85
N ASP A 173 2.02 1.46 -22.87
CA ASP A 173 1.30 1.03 -24.06
C ASP A 173 1.31 2.11 -25.14
N ILE A 174 1.00 3.37 -24.77
CA ILE A 174 1.11 4.50 -25.70
C ILE A 174 2.53 4.56 -26.27
N GLN A 175 3.58 4.50 -25.45
CA GLN A 175 4.96 4.53 -25.94
C GLN A 175 5.26 3.40 -26.92
N ARG A 176 4.80 2.17 -26.64
CA ARG A 176 5.01 1.01 -27.51
C ARG A 176 4.27 1.13 -28.84
N ASP A 177 3.01 1.57 -28.81
CA ASP A 177 2.22 1.75 -30.01
C ASP A 177 2.83 2.83 -30.90
N LEU A 178 3.25 3.95 -30.30
CA LEU A 178 4.01 4.98 -30.99
C LEU A 178 5.30 4.42 -31.61
N LEU A 179 6.11 3.65 -30.88
CA LEU A 179 7.35 3.07 -31.42
C LEU A 179 7.12 2.01 -32.51
N ARG A 180 5.94 1.39 -32.56
CA ARG A 180 5.57 0.41 -33.60
C ARG A 180 5.02 1.10 -34.86
N GLU A 181 4.23 2.15 -34.68
CA GLU A 181 3.52 2.84 -35.76
C GLU A 181 4.30 4.04 -36.32
N TRP A 182 5.25 4.60 -35.56
CA TRP A 182 5.98 5.79 -35.98
C TRP A 182 7.27 5.51 -36.72
N ASN A 183 7.32 6.02 -37.95
CA ASN A 183 8.55 6.23 -38.71
C ASN A 183 9.24 7.55 -38.30
N LEU A 184 9.68 7.63 -37.04
CA LEU A 184 10.49 8.75 -36.57
C LEU A 184 11.85 8.73 -37.28
N ARG A 185 12.28 9.85 -37.85
CA ARG A 185 13.66 10.00 -38.33
C ARG A 185 14.61 9.98 -37.14
N LEU A 186 15.46 8.95 -37.05
CA LEU A 186 16.41 8.74 -35.96
C LEU A 186 17.72 9.52 -36.12
N GLU A 187 17.82 10.33 -37.17
CA GLU A 187 18.99 11.14 -37.52
C GLU A 187 18.97 12.53 -36.87
N GLY A 188 20.17 13.01 -36.52
CA GLY A 188 20.42 14.41 -36.15
C GLY A 188 19.55 14.93 -35.00
N TRP A 189 18.93 16.09 -35.22
CA TRP A 189 18.15 16.85 -34.23
C TRP A 189 16.82 16.19 -33.85
N CYS A 190 16.25 15.35 -34.72
CA CYS A 190 14.94 14.72 -34.51
C CYS A 190 14.93 13.75 -33.33
N PHE A 191 15.94 12.90 -33.24
CA PHE A 191 16.08 11.98 -32.11
C PHE A 191 16.29 12.72 -30.79
N SER A 192 17.15 13.75 -30.75
CA SER A 192 17.37 14.53 -29.51
C SER A 192 16.10 15.24 -29.07
N ALA A 193 15.37 15.87 -29.99
CA ALA A 193 14.16 16.60 -29.65
C ALA A 193 13.03 15.66 -29.16
N TYR A 194 12.95 14.44 -29.69
CA TYR A 194 12.00 13.43 -29.21
C TYR A 194 12.37 12.90 -27.82
N VAL A 195 13.66 12.65 -27.59
CA VAL A 195 14.17 12.23 -26.28
C VAL A 195 13.90 13.31 -25.21
N ASP A 196 14.12 14.58 -25.54
CA ASP A 196 13.82 15.71 -24.64
C ASP A 196 12.32 15.80 -24.33
N PHE A 197 11.47 15.62 -25.36
CA PHE A 197 10.02 15.55 -25.20
C PHE A 197 9.61 14.41 -24.28
N LEU A 198 10.14 13.19 -24.49
CA LEU A 198 9.85 12.04 -23.64
C LEU A 198 10.35 12.25 -22.22
N GLN A 199 11.54 12.79 -22.04
CA GLN A 199 12.10 13.05 -20.71
C GLN A 199 11.21 14.01 -19.91
N LEU A 200 10.73 15.07 -20.55
CA LEU A 200 9.80 16.02 -19.93
C LEU A 200 8.49 15.33 -19.54
N TRP A 201 7.83 14.67 -20.49
CA TRP A 201 6.50 14.09 -20.26
C TRP A 201 6.53 12.87 -19.34
N SER A 202 7.54 12.01 -19.44
CA SER A 202 7.73 10.91 -18.47
C SER A 202 7.94 11.43 -17.06
N THR A 203 8.67 12.54 -16.90
CA THR A 203 8.85 13.18 -15.58
C THR A 203 7.53 13.73 -15.05
N GLU A 204 6.75 14.43 -15.88
CA GLU A 204 5.47 15.01 -15.47
C GLU A 204 4.41 13.94 -15.14
N ILE A 205 4.30 12.90 -15.97
CA ILE A 205 3.38 11.77 -15.74
C ILE A 205 3.76 11.02 -14.47
N PHE A 206 5.05 10.74 -14.28
CA PHE A 206 5.52 10.13 -13.05
C PHE A 206 5.22 10.98 -11.84
N LYS A 207 5.47 12.29 -11.90
CA LYS A 207 5.19 13.18 -10.78
C LYS A 207 3.69 13.24 -10.47
N CYS A 208 2.86 13.33 -11.49
CA CYS A 208 1.41 13.33 -11.35
C CYS A 208 0.92 12.06 -10.64
N ALA A 209 1.38 10.89 -11.10
CA ALA A 209 0.94 9.62 -10.53
C ALA A 209 1.52 9.36 -9.13
N SER A 210 2.79 9.72 -8.88
CA SER A 210 3.53 9.22 -7.71
C SER A 210 3.80 10.25 -6.61
N THR A 211 3.94 11.55 -6.88
CA THR A 211 4.69 12.41 -5.91
C THR A 211 3.98 12.62 -4.57
N LYS A 212 2.65 12.69 -4.55
CA LYS A 212 1.90 12.99 -3.32
C LYS A 212 1.02 11.85 -2.84
N GLU A 213 0.30 11.20 -3.74
CA GLU A 213 -0.60 10.11 -3.36
C GLU A 213 0.16 8.88 -2.87
N LEU A 214 1.25 8.51 -3.54
CA LEU A 214 2.06 7.37 -3.14
C LEU A 214 2.73 7.56 -1.78
N ASN A 215 3.23 8.77 -1.50
CA ASN A 215 3.81 9.07 -0.19
C ASN A 215 2.76 8.96 0.92
N ILE A 216 1.54 9.43 0.67
CA ILE A 216 0.43 9.24 1.62
C ILE A 216 0.06 7.75 1.73
N ALA A 217 0.07 6.98 0.64
CA ALA A 217 -0.19 5.54 0.67
C ALA A 217 0.88 4.79 1.49
N TYR A 218 2.16 5.12 1.34
CA TYR A 218 3.23 4.54 2.17
C TYR A 218 3.05 4.87 3.65
N ASP A 219 2.73 6.13 3.95
CA ASP A 219 2.43 6.63 5.28
C ASP A 219 1.25 5.88 5.93
N VAL A 220 0.15 5.73 5.19
CA VAL A 220 -1.05 5.00 5.61
C VAL A 220 -0.71 3.53 5.86
N TYR A 221 -0.02 2.87 4.94
CA TYR A 221 0.39 1.47 5.08
C TYR A 221 1.28 1.28 6.32
N ALA A 222 2.34 2.08 6.46
CA ALA A 222 3.31 1.93 7.56
C ALA A 222 2.67 2.21 8.94
N THR A 223 1.80 3.22 9.03
CA THR A 223 1.09 3.57 10.27
C THR A 223 0.10 2.49 10.65
N THR A 224 -0.63 1.95 9.67
CA THR A 224 -1.58 0.85 9.90
C THR A 224 -0.85 -0.43 10.28
N GLU A 225 0.25 -0.76 9.61
CA GLU A 225 1.09 -1.92 9.95
C GLU A 225 1.61 -1.85 11.38
N THR A 226 2.20 -0.71 11.76
CA THR A 226 2.76 -0.51 13.10
C THR A 226 1.67 -0.61 14.17
N THR A 227 0.51 -0.01 13.89
CA THR A 227 -0.64 -0.05 14.80
C THR A 227 -1.21 -1.46 14.92
N ALA A 228 -1.37 -2.18 13.81
CA ALA A 228 -1.84 -3.57 13.80
C ALA A 228 -0.90 -4.50 14.58
N LYS A 229 0.43 -4.38 14.41
CA LYS A 229 1.42 -5.13 15.21
C LYS A 229 1.25 -4.88 16.70
N HIS A 230 1.08 -3.62 17.09
CA HIS A 230 0.88 -3.23 18.48
C HIS A 230 -0.42 -3.83 19.03
N ILE A 231 -1.54 -3.61 18.33
CA ILE A 231 -2.86 -4.11 18.70
C ILE A 231 -2.85 -5.63 18.85
N MET A 232 -2.32 -6.36 17.86
CA MET A 232 -2.26 -7.82 17.91
C MET A 232 -1.52 -8.32 19.15
N ARG A 233 -0.38 -7.71 19.48
CA ARG A 233 0.41 -8.09 20.66
C ARG A 233 -0.32 -7.78 21.97
N GLN A 234 -1.04 -6.66 22.01
CA GLN A 234 -1.85 -6.24 23.15
C GLN A 234 -3.08 -7.13 23.37
N LEU A 235 -3.71 -7.58 22.29
CA LEU A 235 -4.80 -8.56 22.31
C LEU A 235 -4.29 -9.92 22.78
N GLU A 236 -3.16 -10.40 22.26
CA GLU A 236 -2.51 -11.64 22.68
C GLU A 236 -2.28 -11.65 24.19
N PHE A 237 -1.69 -10.57 24.73
CA PHE A 237 -1.44 -10.44 26.16
C PHE A 237 -2.72 -10.50 27.00
N ARG A 238 -3.78 -9.80 26.57
CA ARG A 238 -5.09 -9.80 27.26
C ARG A 238 -5.73 -11.17 27.26
N ILE A 239 -5.65 -11.89 26.14
CA ILE A 239 -6.14 -13.26 26.00
C ILE A 239 -5.38 -14.20 26.94
N GLN A 240 -4.04 -14.13 26.95
CA GLN A 240 -3.21 -14.92 27.87
C GLN A 240 -3.52 -14.61 29.34
N ARG A 241 -3.71 -13.33 29.69
CA ARG A 241 -4.11 -12.90 31.03
C ARG A 241 -5.47 -13.47 31.42
N LEU A 242 -6.41 -13.51 30.49
CA LEU A 242 -7.73 -14.11 30.67
C LEU A 242 -7.63 -15.63 30.91
N TYR A 243 -6.86 -16.36 30.11
CA TYR A 243 -6.62 -17.79 30.35
C TYR A 243 -5.94 -18.04 31.71
N ASN A 244 -4.93 -17.24 32.07
CA ASN A 244 -4.25 -17.36 33.37
C ASN A 244 -5.19 -17.11 34.55
N CYS A 245 -6.13 -16.17 34.41
CA CYS A 245 -7.20 -15.94 35.37
C CYS A 245 -8.05 -17.21 35.59
N PHE A 246 -8.39 -17.95 34.52
CA PHE A 246 -9.21 -19.16 34.62
C PHE A 246 -8.46 -20.41 35.08
N ILE A 247 -7.23 -20.62 34.62
CA ILE A 247 -6.44 -21.82 34.91
C ILE A 247 -6.02 -21.89 36.38
N PHE A 248 -5.58 -20.76 36.95
CA PHE A 248 -4.91 -20.77 38.26
C PHE A 248 -5.80 -20.37 39.45
N GLY A 249 -7.10 -20.15 39.23
CA GLY A 249 -8.07 -19.77 40.27
C GLY A 249 -7.73 -18.46 41.02
N GLY A 250 -8.52 -18.12 42.04
CA GLY A 250 -8.32 -16.86 42.80
C GLY A 250 -8.88 -15.63 42.10
N TYR A 251 -10.11 -15.75 41.58
CA TYR A 251 -10.75 -14.78 40.68
C TYR A 251 -10.80 -13.35 41.21
N GLN A 252 -10.98 -13.18 42.53
CA GLN A 252 -11.04 -11.87 43.20
C GLN A 252 -9.74 -11.04 43.03
N ILE A 253 -8.58 -11.70 42.87
CA ILE A 253 -7.28 -11.04 42.75
C ILE A 253 -6.80 -11.09 41.29
N LYS A 254 -6.83 -12.27 40.66
CA LYS A 254 -6.24 -12.47 39.32
C LYS A 254 -7.09 -11.96 38.17
N CYS A 255 -8.40 -11.80 38.38
CA CYS A 255 -9.35 -11.38 37.36
C CYS A 255 -9.94 -9.99 37.64
N LYS A 256 -9.23 -9.16 38.42
CA LYS A 256 -9.68 -7.81 38.78
C LYS A 256 -10.01 -6.95 37.55
N PHE A 257 -9.31 -7.17 36.43
CA PHE A 257 -9.51 -6.45 35.17
C PHE A 257 -10.87 -6.70 34.51
N LEU A 258 -11.55 -7.81 34.84
CA LEU A 258 -12.90 -8.06 34.32
C LEU A 258 -13.94 -7.08 34.88
N ARG A 259 -13.63 -6.39 35.99
CA ARG A 259 -14.57 -5.46 36.64
C ARG A 259 -14.74 -4.16 35.88
N ASP A 260 -13.68 -3.73 35.19
CA ASP A 260 -13.60 -2.45 34.50
C ASP A 260 -13.04 -2.69 33.09
N PRO A 261 -13.82 -3.33 32.19
CA PRO A 261 -13.36 -3.63 30.84
C PRO A 261 -12.97 -2.36 30.08
N ASP A 262 -13.74 -1.29 30.22
CA ASP A 262 -13.47 0.02 29.60
C ASP A 262 -12.04 0.51 29.89
N VAL A 263 -11.58 0.38 31.13
CA VAL A 263 -10.24 0.81 31.56
C VAL A 263 -9.16 -0.11 30.99
N ASP A 264 -9.44 -1.41 30.85
CA ASP A 264 -8.48 -2.35 30.26
C ASP A 264 -8.35 -2.16 28.74
N PHE A 265 -9.43 -1.79 28.05
CA PHE A 265 -9.46 -1.55 26.60
C PHE A 265 -9.17 -0.10 26.20
N GLU A 266 -9.25 0.88 27.11
CA GLU A 266 -8.96 2.30 26.82
C GLU A 266 -7.64 2.51 26.06
N PRO A 267 -6.50 1.87 26.42
CA PRO A 267 -5.26 2.05 25.66
C PRO A 267 -5.33 1.53 24.21
N LEU A 268 -6.13 0.49 23.97
CA LEU A 268 -6.35 -0.09 22.65
C LEU A 268 -7.25 0.82 21.81
N PHE A 269 -8.35 1.33 22.38
CA PHE A 269 -9.22 2.29 21.72
C PHE A 269 -8.49 3.61 21.43
N ALA A 270 -7.70 4.13 22.37
CA ALA A 270 -6.90 5.33 22.14
C ALA A 270 -5.92 5.13 20.96
N LYS A 271 -5.28 3.96 20.87
CA LYS A 271 -4.38 3.65 19.75
C LYS A 271 -5.14 3.54 18.42
N LEU A 272 -6.36 3.03 18.46
CA LEU A 272 -7.23 2.90 17.30
C LEU A 272 -7.76 4.27 16.84
N ASP A 273 -8.14 5.14 17.78
CA ASP A 273 -8.55 6.51 17.51
C ASP A 273 -7.42 7.35 16.93
N GLU A 274 -6.19 7.18 17.42
CA GLU A 274 -5.00 7.79 16.80
C GLU A 274 -4.85 7.41 15.33
N LEU A 275 -5.04 6.11 15.01
CA LEU A 275 -5.01 5.64 13.64
C LEU A 275 -6.16 6.22 12.82
N GLN A 276 -7.39 6.21 13.34
CA GLN A 276 -8.54 6.76 12.63
C GLN A 276 -8.37 8.25 12.34
N GLN A 277 -7.94 9.05 13.33
CA GLN A 277 -7.66 10.46 13.14
C GLN A 277 -6.55 10.68 12.11
N TYR A 278 -5.50 9.85 12.13
CA TYR A 278 -4.43 9.91 11.15
C TYR A 278 -4.95 9.65 9.73
N LEU A 279 -5.72 8.58 9.54
CA LEU A 279 -6.36 8.22 8.27
C LEU A 279 -7.27 9.35 7.80
N ASP A 280 -8.16 9.83 8.66
CA ASP A 280 -9.05 10.95 8.39
C ASP A 280 -8.28 12.17 7.88
N ILE A 281 -7.21 12.57 8.58
CA ILE A 281 -6.39 13.72 8.22
C ILE A 281 -5.69 13.47 6.89
N LYS A 282 -5.04 12.32 6.72
CA LYS A 282 -4.22 12.01 5.55
C LYS A 282 -5.05 11.76 4.30
N ILE A 283 -6.16 11.03 4.41
CA ILE A 283 -7.11 10.79 3.33
C ILE A 283 -7.81 12.09 2.94
N LYS A 284 -8.31 12.90 3.91
CA LYS A 284 -8.91 14.22 3.60
C LYS A 284 -7.89 15.18 2.98
N MET A 285 -6.65 15.23 3.47
CA MET A 285 -5.58 16.03 2.87
C MET A 285 -5.19 15.55 1.47
N GLY A 286 -5.16 14.22 1.25
CA GLY A 286 -4.98 13.61 -0.07
C GLY A 286 -6.05 14.11 -1.03
N ARG A 287 -7.33 13.93 -0.67
CA ARG A 287 -8.49 14.43 -1.42
C ARG A 287 -8.43 15.93 -1.69
N ILE A 288 -8.18 16.77 -0.68
CA ILE A 288 -8.08 18.24 -0.82
C ILE A 288 -6.91 18.63 -1.74
N SER A 289 -5.79 17.91 -1.69
CA SER A 289 -4.66 18.18 -2.55
C SER A 289 -4.92 17.87 -4.02
N LEU A 290 -5.71 16.83 -4.32
CA LEU A 290 -6.20 16.56 -5.66
C LEU A 290 -7.03 17.74 -6.17
N TYR A 291 -8.00 18.19 -5.37
CA TYR A 291 -8.80 19.37 -5.72
C TYR A 291 -7.98 20.65 -5.94
N ARG A 292 -6.86 20.83 -5.22
CA ARG A 292 -6.00 22.01 -5.37
C ARG A 292 -5.05 21.90 -6.57
N SER A 293 -4.49 20.72 -6.85
CA SER A 293 -3.75 20.49 -8.10
C SER A 293 -4.64 20.72 -9.32
N HIS A 294 -5.92 20.38 -9.22
CA HIS A 294 -6.90 20.54 -10.30
C HIS A 294 -7.49 21.95 -10.43
N ARG A 295 -7.27 22.87 -9.48
CA ARG A 295 -7.69 24.28 -9.62
C ARG A 295 -6.70 25.15 -10.39
N ASN A 296 -5.50 24.64 -10.65
CA ASN A 296 -4.49 25.31 -11.47
C ASN A 296 -4.52 24.86 -12.95
N ALA A 297 -5.46 23.99 -13.32
CA ALA A 297 -5.80 23.64 -14.71
C ALA A 297 -7.31 23.88 -14.86
N ASP A 298 -7.71 24.76 -15.78
CA ASP A 298 -9.04 25.36 -15.83
C ASP A 298 -10.25 24.39 -15.86
N GLU A 299 -11.38 24.94 -15.42
CA GLU A 299 -12.72 24.35 -15.27
C GLU A 299 -13.19 23.47 -16.44
N LEU A 300 -13.59 22.21 -16.16
CA LEU A 300 -14.95 21.68 -16.42
C LEU A 300 -15.12 20.21 -15.96
N VAL A 301 -16.27 19.95 -15.33
CA VAL A 301 -16.95 18.65 -15.12
C VAL A 301 -16.39 17.68 -14.06
N SER A 302 -17.07 17.77 -12.91
CA SER A 302 -17.21 16.77 -11.87
C SER A 302 -17.57 15.36 -12.38
N THR A 303 -16.95 14.34 -11.76
CA THR A 303 -17.29 12.89 -11.64
C THR A 303 -16.45 11.79 -12.33
N LYS A 304 -15.38 12.05 -13.10
CA LYS A 304 -14.43 10.99 -13.54
C LYS A 304 -12.95 11.43 -13.72
N VAL A 305 -12.45 12.34 -12.88
CA VAL A 305 -11.17 13.03 -13.15
C VAL A 305 -9.96 12.40 -12.43
N GLN A 306 -10.10 11.20 -11.85
CA GLN A 306 -8.98 10.45 -11.25
C GLN A 306 -8.07 9.76 -12.30
N GLU A 307 -8.42 9.79 -13.59
CA GLU A 307 -7.84 8.88 -14.59
C GLU A 307 -6.80 9.47 -15.55
N GLN A 308 -6.51 10.79 -15.57
CA GLN A 308 -5.71 11.36 -16.66
C GLN A 308 -4.52 12.19 -16.19
N CYS A 309 -3.53 11.52 -15.58
CA CYS A 309 -2.15 12.02 -15.56
C CYS A 309 -1.53 12.07 -16.97
N ILE A 310 -2.10 11.32 -17.90
CA ILE A 310 -1.77 11.37 -19.33
C ILE A 310 -2.83 12.25 -20.00
N PRO A 311 -2.45 13.35 -20.66
CA PRO A 311 -3.40 14.20 -21.35
C PRO A 311 -4.17 13.49 -22.47
N LEU A 312 -5.39 13.94 -22.73
CA LEU A 312 -6.17 13.51 -23.89
C LEU A 312 -5.39 13.76 -25.19
N ASP A 313 -5.48 12.80 -26.12
CA ASP A 313 -4.78 12.85 -27.41
C ASP A 313 -3.25 12.98 -27.31
N PHE A 314 -2.66 12.60 -26.16
CA PHE A 314 -1.21 12.43 -26.05
C PHE A 314 -0.76 11.29 -26.99
N PRO A 315 0.34 11.46 -27.74
CA PRO A 315 1.25 12.62 -27.76
C PRO A 315 0.88 13.69 -28.80
N GLN A 316 -0.08 13.42 -29.69
CA GLN A 316 -0.33 14.16 -30.93
C GLN A 316 -0.56 15.67 -30.73
N LYS A 317 -1.34 16.07 -29.71
CA LYS A 317 -1.62 17.48 -29.41
C LYS A 317 -0.57 18.17 -28.54
N HIS A 318 0.31 17.39 -27.92
CA HIS A 318 1.27 17.87 -26.92
C HIS A 318 2.71 17.94 -27.44
N MET A 319 2.94 17.36 -28.60
CA MET A 319 4.21 17.42 -29.31
C MET A 319 4.37 18.76 -30.03
N MET A 320 5.58 19.32 -29.99
CA MET A 320 5.87 20.58 -30.71
C MET A 320 5.74 20.38 -32.22
N GLU A 321 5.20 21.36 -32.94
CA GLU A 321 5.07 21.33 -34.41
C GLU A 321 6.39 21.06 -35.13
N SER A 322 7.51 21.51 -34.55
CA SER A 322 8.85 21.25 -35.06
C SER A 322 9.20 19.76 -35.02
N LEU A 323 8.71 19.02 -34.02
CA LEU A 323 8.91 17.58 -33.92
C LEU A 323 8.02 16.82 -34.91
N ASN A 324 6.81 17.33 -35.20
CA ASN A 324 5.92 16.74 -36.22
C ASN A 324 6.59 16.65 -37.61
N GLN A 325 7.57 17.50 -37.90
CA GLN A 325 8.35 17.47 -39.15
C GLN A 325 9.37 16.31 -39.22
N CYS A 326 9.68 15.68 -38.08
CA CYS A 326 10.56 14.52 -37.98
C CYS A 326 9.88 13.20 -38.34
N TYR A 327 8.58 13.23 -38.63
CA TYR A 327 7.80 12.06 -38.98
C TYR A 327 7.68 11.95 -40.50
N VAL A 328 8.02 10.78 -41.04
CA VAL A 328 7.77 10.48 -42.45
C VAL A 328 6.36 9.90 -42.58
N PRO A 329 5.43 10.53 -43.32
CA PRO A 329 4.14 9.91 -43.61
C PRO A 329 4.38 8.61 -44.39
N ASN A 330 3.70 7.54 -43.99
CA ASN A 330 3.68 6.28 -44.72
C ASN A 330 3.14 6.47 -46.15
#